data_AF-A0A3M7I0I0-F1
#
_entry.id   AF-A0A3M7I0I0-F1
#
_cell.length_a   1.000
_cell.length_b   1.000
_cell.length_c   1.000
_cell.angle_alpha   90.00
_cell.angle_beta   90.00
_cell.angle_gamma   90.00
#
_symmetry.space_group_name_H-M   'P 1'
#
loop_
_entity.id
_entity.type
_entity.pdbx_description
1 polymer ?
#
loop_
_entity_poly.entity_id
_entity_poly.type
_entity_poly.pdbx_seq_one_letter_code
_entity_poly.pdbx_strand_id
1 'polypeptide(L)'
;MSTSWLNKQRKQTLLDLSSEAGLEQPDDARKDSIVSALDTFLQANASRLSQNAAFEPYFGPRSRTPFKARSSSAAGNATSDDGEGVKSVVRGRGRRATRVKEEFDSEEPALSSPAPVVSPTAQLVPQSSRRRTATTPATRSSSLLSPNQPRLPASPADVANFAEYETSQLYANLSDIYTLTGLPRTLDSLRETCSSLSGIQGFFMLLETLSLHRVVLPWVYLGLDLPLPFLPHSLTIPGGGFLPRSIELFYPDLFQLLSSDFWFPTLLWSTTSLLLPALAAYFFNLTLRPVHRRASGAGGVSVTVARYTFDPLMFNVVKAIATWMVYSRGVGTTGVGGWLDPEVVGTVEGAMWGGYQGVLVGCYVCVLAAVYEAVLRK
;
A
#
# COMPACT_ATOMS: atom_id res chain seq x y z
N MET A 1 45.30 15.95 6.53
CA MET A 1 44.96 16.05 7.96
C MET A 1 43.57 16.68 8.11
N SER A 2 43.10 16.97 9.32
CA SER A 2 41.66 17.03 9.67
C SER A 2 40.94 18.35 9.36
N THR A 3 41.56 19.29 8.65
CA THR A 3 41.06 20.65 8.31
C THR A 3 39.60 20.73 7.84
N SER A 4 39.07 19.66 7.22
CA SER A 4 37.67 19.57 6.76
C SER A 4 36.59 19.71 7.85
N TRP A 5 36.94 19.56 9.14
CA TRP A 5 36.04 19.86 10.27
C TRP A 5 36.14 21.33 10.68
N LEU A 6 37.35 21.82 10.97
CA LEU A 6 37.63 23.21 11.35
C LEU A 6 37.08 24.20 10.30
N ASN A 7 37.24 23.92 9.01
CA ASN A 7 36.72 24.77 7.94
C ASN A 7 35.17 24.91 7.94
N LYS A 8 34.42 24.00 8.54
CA LYS A 8 32.95 24.09 8.65
C LYS A 8 32.48 24.96 9.81
N GLN A 9 33.36 25.25 10.78
CA GLN A 9 33.03 26.06 11.95
C GLN A 9 32.88 27.55 11.60
N ARG A 10 32.20 28.31 12.45
CA ARG A 10 32.08 29.77 12.34
C ARG A 10 33.33 30.42 12.94
N LYS A 11 33.68 31.65 12.55
CA LYS A 11 34.85 32.36 13.12
C LYS A 11 34.77 32.42 14.66
N GLN A 12 33.59 32.74 15.20
CA GLN A 12 33.35 32.77 16.65
C GLN A 12 33.58 31.41 17.33
N THR A 13 33.09 30.30 16.77
CA THR A 13 33.32 28.96 17.37
C THR A 13 34.75 28.46 17.17
N LEU A 14 35.53 29.01 16.24
CA LEU A 14 36.96 28.74 16.12
C LEU A 14 37.80 29.52 17.16
N LEU A 15 37.37 30.73 17.55
CA LEU A 15 38.01 31.50 18.63
C LEU A 15 37.67 30.89 20.01
N ASP A 16 36.44 30.40 20.19
CA ASP A 16 36.00 29.64 21.36
C ASP A 16 36.85 28.34 21.52
N LEU A 17 36.97 27.57 20.44
CA LEU A 17 37.83 26.38 20.41
C LEU A 17 39.34 26.67 20.52
N SER A 18 39.82 27.85 20.11
CA SER A 18 41.23 28.21 20.33
C SER A 18 41.48 28.62 21.78
N SER A 19 40.56 29.37 22.39
CA SER A 19 40.55 29.65 23.83
C SER A 19 40.56 28.35 24.65
N GLU A 20 39.68 27.40 24.33
CA GLU A 20 39.61 26.09 25.01
C GLU A 20 40.87 25.23 24.79
N ALA A 21 41.54 25.36 23.65
CA ALA A 21 42.84 24.73 23.42
C ALA A 21 43.99 25.38 24.23
N GLY A 22 43.79 26.55 24.81
CA GLY A 22 44.84 27.37 25.43
C GLY A 22 45.69 28.15 24.42
N LEU A 23 45.11 28.47 23.25
CA LEU A 23 45.72 29.24 22.17
C LEU A 23 44.92 30.54 21.95
N GLU A 24 45.32 31.60 22.64
CA GLU A 24 44.80 32.94 22.39
C GLU A 24 45.14 33.38 20.95
N GLN A 25 44.14 33.89 20.23
CA GLN A 25 44.29 34.42 18.88
C GLN A 25 43.56 35.77 18.78
N PRO A 26 44.13 36.75 18.07
CA PRO A 26 43.51 38.08 17.99
C PRO A 26 42.20 38.04 17.21
N ASP A 27 41.16 38.70 17.74
CA ASP A 27 39.80 38.71 17.16
C ASP A 27 39.73 39.20 15.71
N ASP A 28 40.70 40.00 15.24
CA ASP A 28 40.76 40.49 13.86
C ASP A 28 41.34 39.46 12.86
N ALA A 29 41.92 38.35 13.34
CA ALA A 29 42.54 37.33 12.48
C ALA A 29 41.58 36.80 11.40
N ARG A 30 42.10 36.60 10.18
CA ARG A 30 41.32 35.99 9.08
C ARG A 30 41.01 34.54 9.42
N LYS A 31 39.78 34.08 9.14
CA LYS A 31 39.31 32.72 9.48
C LYS A 31 40.30 31.63 9.07
N ASP A 32 40.88 31.72 7.88
CA ASP A 32 41.75 30.69 7.34
C ASP A 32 43.10 30.61 8.10
N SER A 33 43.57 31.75 8.64
CA SER A 33 44.71 31.80 9.55
C SER A 33 44.40 31.22 10.92
N ILE A 34 43.16 31.41 11.41
CA ILE A 34 42.69 30.80 12.66
C ILE A 34 42.65 29.27 12.51
N VAL A 35 42.12 28.78 11.38
CA VAL A 35 42.07 27.35 11.05
C VAL A 35 43.46 26.74 10.92
N SER A 36 44.41 27.40 10.23
CA SER A 36 45.75 26.84 10.04
C SER A 36 46.58 26.81 11.33
N ALA A 37 46.48 27.86 12.16
CA ALA A 37 47.11 27.90 13.48
C ALA A 37 46.53 26.82 14.41
N LEU A 38 45.20 26.69 14.46
CA LEU A 38 44.52 25.71 15.31
C LEU A 38 44.75 24.27 14.85
N ASP A 39 44.76 23.98 13.54
CA ASP A 39 45.08 22.64 13.00
C ASP A 39 46.52 22.23 13.33
N THR A 40 47.47 23.17 13.23
CA THR A 40 48.88 22.95 13.60
C THR A 40 49.03 22.68 15.11
N PHE A 41 48.34 23.47 15.94
CA PHE A 41 48.38 23.33 17.39
C PHE A 41 47.71 22.04 17.89
N LEU A 42 46.59 21.64 17.27
CA LEU A 42 45.89 20.38 17.54
C LEU A 42 46.76 19.16 17.17
N GLN A 43 47.53 19.23 16.10
CA GLN A 43 48.47 18.17 15.72
C GLN A 43 49.66 18.10 16.68
N ALA A 44 50.22 19.25 17.08
CA ALA A 44 51.33 19.31 18.04
C ALA A 44 50.95 18.82 19.46
N ASN A 45 49.71 19.06 19.89
CA ASN A 45 49.21 18.74 21.23
C ASN A 45 48.21 17.55 21.25
N ALA A 46 48.22 16.71 20.21
CA ALA A 46 47.19 15.69 19.98
C ALA A 46 46.94 14.74 21.17
N SER A 47 47.99 14.29 21.86
CA SER A 47 47.90 13.39 23.02
C SER A 47 47.18 13.98 24.23
N ARG A 48 47.18 15.31 24.39
CA ARG A 48 46.43 16.05 25.42
C ARG A 48 45.03 16.40 24.94
N LEU A 49 44.91 16.95 23.73
CA LEU A 49 43.64 17.51 23.25
C LEU A 49 42.65 16.44 22.78
N SER A 50 43.10 15.23 22.42
CA SER A 50 42.21 14.08 22.14
C SER A 50 41.43 13.56 23.35
N GLN A 51 41.77 13.99 24.57
CA GLN A 51 41.02 13.66 25.79
C GLN A 51 39.90 14.65 26.11
N ASN A 52 39.87 15.82 25.44
CA ASN A 52 38.78 16.79 25.62
C ASN A 52 37.65 16.51 24.62
N ALA A 53 36.43 16.38 25.15
CA ALA A 53 35.20 16.16 24.39
C ALA A 53 34.96 17.19 23.27
N ALA A 54 35.39 18.46 23.44
CA ALA A 54 35.25 19.49 22.40
C ALA A 54 35.99 19.15 21.09
N PHE A 55 37.08 18.36 21.18
CA PHE A 55 37.87 17.93 20.03
C PHE A 55 37.64 16.46 19.64
N GLU A 56 36.71 15.75 20.29
CA GLU A 56 36.29 14.40 19.89
C GLU A 56 35.85 14.34 18.41
N PRO A 57 35.13 15.33 17.84
CA PRO A 57 34.80 15.34 16.41
C PRO A 57 36.00 15.59 15.46
N TYR A 58 37.16 16.04 15.98
CA TYR A 58 38.39 16.28 15.22
C TYR A 58 39.34 15.06 15.28
N PHE A 59 39.46 14.43 16.45
CA PHE A 59 40.30 13.24 16.68
C PHE A 59 39.57 11.90 16.49
N GLY A 60 38.25 11.91 16.37
CA GLY A 60 37.39 10.72 16.37
C GLY A 60 37.71 9.67 15.28
N PRO A 61 37.39 8.38 15.54
CA PRO A 61 37.94 7.26 14.80
C PRO A 61 37.46 7.20 13.33
N ARG A 62 38.28 7.72 12.43
CA ARG A 62 38.05 7.75 10.97
C ARG A 62 38.23 6.38 10.28
N SER A 63 37.94 5.28 10.98
CA SER A 63 38.03 3.92 10.45
C SER A 63 37.03 2.97 11.14
N ARG A 64 35.81 2.91 10.59
CA ARG A 64 34.93 1.74 10.75
C ARG A 64 34.20 1.50 9.43
N THR A 65 34.93 0.90 8.48
CA THR A 65 34.39 0.49 7.19
C THR A 65 33.32 -0.58 7.36
N PRO A 66 32.21 -0.55 6.59
CA PRO A 66 31.12 -1.51 6.74
C PRO A 66 31.45 -2.84 6.05
N PHE A 67 32.48 -3.55 6.53
CA PHE A 67 32.78 -4.89 6.03
C PHE A 67 31.77 -5.90 6.61
N LYS A 68 30.81 -6.29 5.78
CA LYS A 68 29.70 -7.18 6.14
C LYS A 68 30.22 -8.62 6.24
N ALA A 69 30.77 -8.97 7.41
CA ALA A 69 31.27 -10.32 7.69
C ALA A 69 30.16 -11.36 7.54
N ARG A 70 30.24 -12.17 6.47
CA ARG A 70 29.36 -13.31 6.22
C ARG A 70 29.91 -14.51 6.99
N SER A 71 29.38 -14.76 8.19
CA SER A 71 29.64 -16.00 8.91
C SER A 71 28.48 -16.98 8.70
N SER A 72 28.82 -18.24 8.48
CA SER A 72 27.91 -19.38 8.43
C SER A 72 28.41 -20.47 9.37
N SER A 73 27.54 -21.40 9.73
CA SER A 73 27.79 -22.62 10.53
C SER A 73 28.29 -22.46 11.98
N ALA A 74 27.32 -22.67 12.88
CA ALA A 74 27.32 -23.73 13.92
C ALA A 74 27.90 -23.50 15.34
N ALA A 75 27.05 -23.90 16.30
CA ALA A 75 27.31 -24.39 17.67
C ALA A 75 27.88 -23.44 18.76
N GLY A 76 27.27 -23.49 19.96
CA GLY A 76 27.77 -22.85 21.19
C GLY A 76 26.65 -22.36 22.13
N ASN A 77 26.36 -23.11 23.20
CA ASN A 77 25.29 -22.82 24.18
C ASN A 77 25.60 -21.66 25.14
N ALA A 78 24.54 -21.17 25.81
CA ALA A 78 24.52 -20.54 27.16
C ALA A 78 25.10 -19.10 27.28
N THR A 79 24.62 -18.19 28.15
CA THR A 79 23.44 -18.11 29.07
C THR A 79 23.28 -16.64 29.52
N SER A 80 22.17 -16.27 30.21
CA SER A 80 22.02 -15.08 31.11
C SER A 80 22.09 -13.67 30.48
N ASP A 81 21.46 -12.60 30.99
CA ASP A 81 20.39 -12.43 32.01
C ASP A 81 19.65 -11.06 31.82
N ASP A 82 18.64 -10.78 32.67
CA ASP A 82 17.64 -9.69 32.63
C ASP A 82 18.09 -8.19 32.72
N GLY A 83 17.11 -7.27 32.51
CA GLY A 83 17.14 -5.82 32.88
C GLY A 83 16.94 -4.85 31.69
N GLU A 84 15.73 -4.39 31.33
CA GLU A 84 14.82 -3.40 31.97
C GLU A 84 15.17 -1.90 31.74
N GLY A 85 14.15 -1.05 31.48
CA GLY A 85 14.22 0.43 31.57
C GLY A 85 14.50 1.20 30.26
N VAL A 86 13.56 1.60 29.37
CA VAL A 86 12.34 2.46 29.48
C VAL A 86 12.60 3.98 29.38
N LYS A 87 12.04 4.62 28.33
CA LYS A 87 11.97 6.10 28.01
C LYS A 87 13.31 6.73 27.53
N SER A 88 13.35 7.84 26.76
CA SER A 88 12.31 8.81 26.34
C SER A 88 12.46 9.40 24.91
N VAL A 89 11.31 9.65 24.28
CA VAL A 89 10.89 10.80 23.45
C VAL A 89 11.93 11.88 23.07
N VAL A 90 12.04 12.24 21.76
CA VAL A 90 11.80 13.62 21.23
C VAL A 90 11.74 13.70 19.68
N ARG A 91 10.55 14.09 19.18
CA ARG A 91 10.22 14.82 17.92
C ARG A 91 11.07 14.63 16.64
N GLY A 92 10.59 13.77 15.75
CA GLY A 92 10.75 13.96 14.29
C GLY A 92 9.81 15.05 13.76
N ARG A 93 10.33 16.12 13.15
CA ARG A 93 9.56 17.32 12.76
C ARG A 93 8.90 17.15 11.37
N GLY A 94 7.67 16.62 11.34
CA GLY A 94 6.86 16.50 10.13
C GLY A 94 6.66 17.83 9.39
N ARG A 95 6.70 17.82 8.06
CA ARG A 95 6.58 19.03 7.22
C ARG A 95 5.11 19.36 6.94
N ARG A 96 4.77 20.65 7.01
CA ARG A 96 3.43 21.21 6.75
C ARG A 96 3.16 21.24 5.25
N ALA A 97 2.07 20.60 4.80
CA ALA A 97 1.55 20.80 3.46
C ALA A 97 0.83 22.16 3.34
N THR A 98 1.06 22.89 2.26
CA THR A 98 0.42 24.17 1.97
C THR A 98 -0.70 23.97 0.93
N ARG A 99 -1.96 24.08 1.35
CA ARG A 99 -3.10 24.13 0.43
C ARG A 99 -3.13 25.52 -0.22
N VAL A 100 -2.98 25.57 -1.53
CA VAL A 100 -3.17 26.79 -2.33
C VAL A 100 -4.67 27.11 -2.40
N LYS A 101 -5.01 28.40 -2.39
CA LYS A 101 -6.35 28.91 -2.70
C LYS A 101 -6.33 29.32 -4.18
N GLU A 102 -7.30 28.85 -4.94
CA GLU A 102 -7.56 29.28 -6.31
C GLU A 102 -8.88 30.06 -6.31
N GLU A 103 -8.92 31.15 -7.06
CA GLU A 103 -10.03 32.11 -7.11
C GLU A 103 -10.43 32.27 -8.58
N PHE A 104 -11.72 32.17 -8.90
CA PHE A 104 -12.23 32.62 -10.19
C PHE A 104 -13.68 33.08 -10.11
N ASP A 105 -13.93 34.27 -10.63
CA ASP A 105 -15.20 34.97 -10.79
C ASP A 105 -14.94 36.09 -11.83
N SER A 106 -15.75 36.34 -12.86
CA SER A 106 -17.07 35.77 -13.18
C SER A 106 -17.04 35.01 -14.54
N GLU A 107 -17.96 35.01 -15.51
CA GLU A 107 -19.18 35.78 -15.78
C GLU A 107 -20.35 34.88 -16.23
N GLU A 108 -21.57 35.36 -16.00
CA GLU A 108 -22.85 34.84 -16.50
C GLU A 108 -23.23 35.51 -17.86
N PRO A 109 -24.38 35.25 -18.53
CA PRO A 109 -25.59 34.51 -18.12
C PRO A 109 -26.00 33.38 -19.12
N ALA A 110 -27.16 32.68 -19.05
CA ALA A 110 -28.39 32.92 -18.29
C ALA A 110 -29.25 31.65 -18.11
N LEU A 111 -30.25 31.73 -17.19
CA LEU A 111 -31.49 30.92 -17.11
C LEU A 111 -31.31 29.41 -16.76
N SER A 112 -31.82 28.87 -15.65
CA SER A 112 -32.88 29.34 -14.72
C SER A 112 -32.70 28.88 -13.27
N SER A 113 -33.24 29.68 -12.35
CA SER A 113 -33.31 29.49 -10.89
C SER A 113 -34.62 28.76 -10.46
N PRO A 114 -34.90 28.46 -9.16
CA PRO A 114 -34.07 28.60 -7.96
C PRO A 114 -33.99 27.37 -7.01
N ALA A 115 -32.97 27.36 -6.15
CA ALA A 115 -32.98 26.76 -4.80
C ALA A 115 -33.05 27.91 -3.75
N PRO A 116 -33.33 27.69 -2.44
CA PRO A 116 -32.37 27.06 -1.50
C PRO A 116 -33.06 26.17 -0.40
N VAL A 117 -32.44 25.35 0.45
CA VAL A 117 -31.06 25.18 1.00
C VAL A 117 -30.68 26.09 2.19
N VAL A 118 -30.69 25.55 3.42
CA VAL A 118 -29.94 26.05 4.58
C VAL A 118 -29.41 24.85 5.40
N SER A 119 -28.28 24.98 6.08
CA SER A 119 -27.71 23.96 6.97
C SER A 119 -27.12 24.62 8.26
N PRO A 120 -26.24 24.02 9.10
CA PRO A 120 -26.51 23.94 10.53
C PRO A 120 -25.56 24.80 11.41
N THR A 121 -25.64 24.57 12.74
CA THR A 121 -24.64 24.83 13.82
C THR A 121 -25.14 25.81 14.88
N ALA A 122 -24.73 25.59 16.14
CA ALA A 122 -25.09 26.38 17.31
C ALA A 122 -23.83 26.93 18.02
N GLN A 123 -23.95 28.07 18.73
CA GLN A 123 -23.43 28.25 20.10
C GLN A 123 -23.70 29.64 20.72
N LEU A 124 -23.71 29.66 22.07
CA LEU A 124 -23.43 30.78 22.99
C LEU A 124 -24.49 31.87 23.26
N VAL A 125 -24.31 32.48 24.44
CA VAL A 125 -25.24 33.12 25.41
C VAL A 125 -24.34 33.97 26.37
N PRO A 126 -24.77 34.96 27.20
CA PRO A 126 -26.08 35.62 27.45
C PRO A 126 -26.08 37.17 27.33
N GLN A 127 -27.25 37.84 27.48
CA GLN A 127 -27.52 38.76 28.61
C GLN A 127 -28.94 39.38 28.64
N SER A 128 -29.40 39.68 29.87
CA SER A 128 -30.42 40.64 30.34
C SER A 128 -31.02 41.63 29.30
N SER A 129 -32.32 41.98 29.29
CA SER A 129 -33.19 42.19 30.48
C SER A 129 -34.70 42.47 30.17
N ARG A 130 -35.55 42.20 31.19
CA ARG A 130 -36.75 42.99 31.62
C ARG A 130 -38.09 43.00 30.82
N ARG A 131 -39.20 42.99 31.60
CA ARG A 131 -40.66 43.20 31.30
C ARG A 131 -41.37 42.03 30.57
N ARG A 132 -42.33 41.34 31.21
CA ARG A 132 -43.77 41.70 31.45
C ARG A 132 -44.54 41.84 30.13
N THR A 133 -45.69 41.20 29.87
CA THR A 133 -46.76 40.54 30.67
C THR A 133 -47.63 39.69 29.70
N ALA A 134 -48.54 38.76 30.05
CA ALA A 134 -48.89 37.98 31.26
C ALA A 134 -50.03 36.99 30.91
N THR A 135 -50.18 35.86 31.63
CA THR A 135 -51.43 35.08 31.91
C THR A 135 -52.33 34.60 30.73
N THR A 136 -53.10 33.49 30.76
CA THR A 136 -53.72 32.68 31.83
C THR A 136 -53.52 31.13 31.56
N PRO A 137 -54.35 30.11 31.95
CA PRO A 137 -53.78 28.92 32.60
C PRO A 137 -54.31 27.52 32.16
N ALA A 138 -53.86 26.49 32.89
CA ALA A 138 -54.51 25.16 33.08
C ALA A 138 -54.58 24.21 31.86
N THR A 139 -54.77 22.89 32.02
CA THR A 139 -54.94 22.06 33.24
C THR A 139 -53.84 21.00 33.36
N ARG A 140 -53.59 20.52 34.59
CA ARG A 140 -52.88 19.25 34.84
C ARG A 140 -53.88 18.11 34.96
N SER A 141 -53.54 16.94 34.41
CA SER A 141 -53.94 15.65 34.97
C SER A 141 -52.76 14.69 34.89
N SER A 142 -52.51 13.94 35.96
CA SER A 142 -51.37 13.04 36.08
C SER A 142 -51.83 11.76 36.77
N SER A 143 -51.77 10.63 36.06
CA SER A 143 -52.18 9.34 36.61
C SER A 143 -51.30 8.20 36.11
N LEU A 144 -50.40 7.77 37.01
CA LEU A 144 -50.02 6.38 37.28
C LEU A 144 -49.30 5.58 36.18
N LEU A 145 -48.17 4.99 36.58
CA LEU A 145 -47.41 4.05 35.78
C LEU A 145 -48.01 2.64 35.94
N SER A 146 -48.37 2.00 34.83
CA SER A 146 -48.22 0.55 34.72
C SER A 146 -46.82 0.25 34.16
N PRO A 147 -46.03 -0.66 34.78
CA PRO A 147 -44.64 -0.90 34.40
C PRO A 147 -44.45 -2.02 33.37
N ASN A 148 -45.50 -2.76 33.00
CA ASN A 148 -45.38 -3.99 32.20
C ASN A 148 -46.44 -4.10 31.08
N GLN A 149 -46.61 -3.01 30.33
CA GLN A 149 -47.26 -3.03 29.01
C GLN A 149 -46.36 -2.27 28.03
N PRO A 150 -46.18 -2.75 26.78
CA PRO A 150 -45.54 -1.97 25.74
C PRO A 150 -46.40 -0.74 25.49
N ARG A 151 -45.90 0.43 25.93
CA ARG A 151 -46.60 1.69 25.73
C ARG A 151 -46.58 2.00 24.23
N LEU A 152 -47.74 1.87 23.59
CA LEU A 152 -47.94 2.37 22.23
C LEU A 152 -47.49 3.84 22.19
N PRO A 153 -46.55 4.20 21.30
CA PRO A 153 -45.99 5.56 21.25
C PRO A 153 -47.11 6.59 21.07
N ALA A 154 -47.06 7.67 21.85
CA ALA A 154 -48.21 8.55 22.10
C ALA A 154 -48.51 9.54 20.95
N SER A 155 -47.82 9.41 19.83
CA SER A 155 -48.02 10.16 18.59
C SER A 155 -47.36 9.42 17.42
N PRO A 156 -47.86 9.54 16.17
CA PRO A 156 -47.11 9.15 14.98
C PRO A 156 -45.72 9.82 14.90
N ALA A 157 -45.55 11.01 15.49
CA ALA A 157 -44.25 11.68 15.59
C ALA A 157 -43.29 10.92 16.52
N ASP A 158 -43.78 10.29 17.60
CA ASP A 158 -42.93 9.52 18.51
C ASP A 158 -42.45 8.21 17.86
N VAL A 159 -43.27 7.61 16.98
CA VAL A 159 -42.83 6.48 16.12
C VAL A 159 -41.70 6.92 15.20
N ALA A 160 -41.85 8.06 14.53
CA ALA A 160 -40.83 8.60 13.63
C ALA A 160 -39.52 8.91 14.38
N ASN A 161 -39.61 9.59 15.53
CA ASN A 161 -38.46 9.89 16.38
C ASN A 161 -37.74 8.61 16.87
N PHE A 162 -38.49 7.56 17.22
CA PHE A 162 -37.91 6.28 17.65
C PHE A 162 -37.24 5.54 16.49
N ALA A 163 -37.86 5.51 15.30
CA ALA A 163 -37.28 4.92 14.11
C ALA A 163 -36.04 5.70 13.61
N GLU A 164 -36.02 7.02 13.72
CA GLU A 164 -34.86 7.86 13.42
C GLU A 164 -33.73 7.64 14.45
N TYR A 165 -34.08 7.39 15.72
CA TYR A 165 -33.11 7.01 16.75
C TYR A 165 -32.51 5.61 16.52
N GLU A 166 -33.32 4.59 16.23
CA GLU A 166 -32.82 3.25 15.91
C GLU A 166 -31.99 3.23 14.61
N THR A 167 -32.46 3.91 13.55
CA THR A 167 -31.69 3.98 12.29
C THR A 167 -30.39 4.77 12.45
N SER A 168 -30.37 5.87 13.20
CA SER A 168 -29.12 6.59 13.48
C SER A 168 -28.15 5.78 14.36
N GLN A 169 -28.65 4.96 15.30
CA GLN A 169 -27.80 3.99 16.00
C GLN A 169 -27.27 2.89 15.06
N LEU A 170 -28.08 2.38 14.14
CA LEU A 170 -27.62 1.41 13.13
C LEU A 170 -26.56 2.02 12.20
N TYR A 171 -26.73 3.26 11.74
CA TYR A 171 -25.71 3.98 10.97
C TYR A 171 -24.43 4.22 11.77
N ALA A 172 -24.53 4.57 13.06
CA ALA A 172 -23.36 4.70 13.94
C ALA A 172 -22.60 3.38 14.06
N ASN A 173 -23.30 2.29 14.42
CA ASN A 173 -22.73 0.94 14.54
C ASN A 173 -22.10 0.45 13.23
N LEU A 174 -22.74 0.71 12.08
CA LEU A 174 -22.18 0.39 10.76
C LEU A 174 -20.93 1.22 10.45
N SER A 175 -20.89 2.50 10.84
CA SER A 175 -19.71 3.36 10.66
C SER A 175 -18.54 2.97 11.59
N ASP A 176 -18.85 2.52 12.81
CA ASP A 176 -17.86 1.97 13.75
C ASP A 176 -17.30 0.65 13.21
N ILE A 177 -18.14 -0.28 12.71
CA ILE A 177 -17.66 -1.51 12.06
C ILE A 177 -16.82 -1.18 10.80
N TYR A 178 -17.25 -0.24 9.98
CA TYR A 178 -16.52 0.19 8.77
C TYR A 178 -15.14 0.81 9.08
N THR A 179 -15.01 1.51 10.22
CA THR A 179 -13.73 2.10 10.65
C THR A 179 -12.86 1.12 11.44
N LEU A 180 -13.44 0.27 12.29
CA LEU A 180 -12.75 -0.79 13.06
C LEU A 180 -12.16 -1.87 12.16
N THR A 181 -12.88 -2.30 11.11
CA THR A 181 -12.37 -3.24 10.10
C THR A 181 -11.21 -2.67 9.28
N GLY A 182 -10.95 -1.36 9.35
CA GLY A 182 -9.92 -0.68 8.57
C GLY A 182 -10.18 -0.66 7.06
N LEU A 183 -11.39 -1.04 6.64
CA LEU A 183 -11.78 -1.20 5.23
C LEU A 183 -11.49 0.01 4.32
N PRO A 184 -11.68 1.28 4.73
CA PRO A 184 -11.24 2.41 3.89
C PRO A 184 -9.73 2.42 3.64
N ARG A 185 -8.90 2.03 4.62
CA ARG A 185 -7.43 1.98 4.46
C ARG A 185 -6.99 0.87 3.49
N THR A 186 -7.67 -0.28 3.53
CA THR A 186 -7.40 -1.35 2.55
C THR A 186 -7.92 -0.99 1.17
N LEU A 187 -9.04 -0.27 1.07
CA LEU A 187 -9.58 0.21 -0.21
C LEU A 187 -8.72 1.31 -0.83
N ASP A 188 -8.21 2.27 -0.05
CA ASP A 188 -7.24 3.27 -0.52
C ASP A 188 -5.92 2.60 -0.96
N SER A 189 -5.42 1.62 -0.20
CA SER A 189 -4.21 0.87 -0.56
C SER A 189 -4.40 -0.01 -1.81
N LEU A 190 -5.57 -0.64 -1.96
CA LEU A 190 -5.95 -1.34 -3.19
C LEU A 190 -6.09 -0.37 -4.37
N ARG A 191 -6.66 0.82 -4.16
CA ARG A 191 -6.75 1.87 -5.19
C ARG A 191 -5.37 2.34 -5.63
N GLU A 192 -4.44 2.61 -4.71
CA GLU A 192 -3.06 2.97 -5.03
C GLU A 192 -2.35 1.83 -5.80
N THR A 193 -2.54 0.58 -5.35
CA THR A 193 -1.99 -0.62 -6.00
C THR A 193 -2.53 -0.80 -7.42
N CYS A 194 -3.85 -0.76 -7.62
CA CYS A 194 -4.51 -0.88 -8.92
C CYS A 194 -4.25 0.32 -9.85
N SER A 195 -3.96 1.50 -9.29
CA SER A 195 -3.54 2.69 -10.05
C SER A 195 -2.07 2.64 -10.46
N SER A 196 -1.29 1.67 -9.95
CA SER A 196 0.08 1.40 -10.41
C SER A 196 0.08 0.54 -11.67
N LEU A 197 1.08 0.72 -12.53
CA LEU A 197 1.32 -0.10 -13.72
C LEU A 197 1.38 -1.61 -13.41
N SER A 198 1.95 -1.98 -12.25
CA SER A 198 2.01 -3.37 -11.80
C SER A 198 0.63 -3.92 -11.38
N GLY A 199 -0.28 -3.06 -10.91
CA GLY A 199 -1.66 -3.41 -10.62
C GLY A 199 -2.49 -3.60 -11.88
N ILE A 200 -2.32 -2.73 -12.88
CA ILE A 200 -2.96 -2.85 -14.20
C ILE A 200 -2.52 -4.16 -14.89
N GLN A 201 -1.22 -4.42 -14.94
CA GLN A 201 -0.67 -5.69 -15.46
C GLN A 201 -1.16 -6.90 -14.65
N GLY A 202 -1.17 -6.80 -13.32
CA GLY A 202 -1.69 -7.83 -12.42
C GLY A 202 -3.17 -8.13 -12.64
N PHE A 203 -3.98 -7.11 -12.95
CA PHE A 203 -5.39 -7.25 -13.29
C PHE A 203 -5.60 -8.03 -14.59
N PHE A 204 -4.90 -7.71 -15.68
CA PHE A 204 -4.98 -8.50 -16.92
C PHE A 204 -4.52 -9.96 -16.72
N MET A 205 -3.42 -10.17 -15.98
CA MET A 205 -2.99 -11.53 -15.59
C MET A 205 -4.04 -12.27 -14.77
N LEU A 206 -4.72 -11.59 -13.84
CA LEU A 206 -5.81 -12.16 -13.03
C LEU A 206 -7.00 -12.57 -13.91
N LEU A 207 -7.42 -11.71 -14.86
CA LEU A 207 -8.53 -12.02 -15.77
C LEU A 207 -8.24 -13.25 -16.62
N GLU A 208 -7.04 -13.37 -17.19
CA GLU A 208 -6.60 -14.56 -17.92
C GLU A 208 -6.54 -15.81 -17.03
N THR A 209 -6.01 -15.67 -15.80
CA THR A 209 -5.97 -16.79 -14.83
C THR A 209 -7.38 -17.28 -14.50
N LEU A 210 -8.32 -16.36 -14.28
CA LEU A 210 -9.72 -16.67 -14.00
C LEU A 210 -10.45 -17.27 -15.20
N SER A 211 -10.13 -16.83 -16.43
CA SER A 211 -10.73 -17.37 -17.65
C SER A 211 -10.23 -18.80 -17.93
N LEU A 212 -8.93 -19.05 -17.77
CA LEU A 212 -8.35 -20.40 -17.86
C LEU A 212 -8.86 -21.33 -16.75
N HIS A 213 -8.93 -20.83 -15.51
CA HIS A 213 -9.45 -21.59 -14.36
C HIS A 213 -10.88 -22.12 -14.59
N ARG A 214 -11.75 -21.33 -15.23
CA ARG A 214 -13.13 -21.73 -15.56
C ARG A 214 -13.23 -22.92 -16.53
N VAL A 215 -12.23 -23.13 -17.37
CA VAL A 215 -12.18 -24.23 -18.35
C VAL A 215 -11.43 -25.43 -17.79
N VAL A 216 -10.33 -25.19 -17.07
CA VAL A 216 -9.45 -26.24 -16.55
C VAL A 216 -9.99 -26.90 -15.27
N LEU A 217 -10.76 -26.16 -14.45
CA LEU A 217 -11.45 -26.68 -13.28
C LEU A 217 -12.98 -26.52 -13.47
N PRO A 218 -13.64 -27.48 -14.15
CA PRO A 218 -15.08 -27.49 -14.27
C PRO A 218 -15.73 -27.60 -12.88
N TRP A 219 -16.85 -26.91 -12.72
CA TRP A 219 -17.65 -26.96 -11.50
C TRP A 219 -18.67 -28.08 -11.60
N VAL A 220 -18.59 -29.02 -10.67
CA VAL A 220 -19.39 -30.24 -10.66
C VAL A 220 -20.47 -30.14 -9.60
N TYR A 221 -21.68 -30.56 -9.96
CA TYR A 221 -22.77 -30.75 -9.00
C TYR A 221 -22.67 -32.18 -8.47
N LEU A 222 -22.43 -32.34 -7.17
CA LEU A 222 -22.55 -33.63 -6.50
C LEU A 222 -23.62 -33.50 -5.42
N GLY A 223 -24.77 -34.13 -5.65
CA GLY A 223 -25.82 -34.26 -4.65
C GLY A 223 -25.33 -35.20 -3.55
N LEU A 224 -24.85 -34.62 -2.45
CA LEU A 224 -24.49 -35.38 -1.26
C LEU A 224 -25.78 -35.80 -0.54
N ASP A 225 -26.32 -36.95 -0.95
CA ASP A 225 -27.40 -37.66 -0.25
C ASP A 225 -26.81 -38.21 1.04
N LEU A 226 -26.87 -37.41 2.11
CA LEU A 226 -26.13 -37.59 3.36
C LEU A 226 -26.65 -38.82 4.13
N PRO A 227 -25.90 -39.94 4.19
CA PRO A 227 -26.34 -41.13 4.91
C PRO A 227 -25.97 -40.93 6.38
N LEU A 228 -26.81 -40.19 7.10
CA LEU A 228 -26.70 -39.96 8.54
C LEU A 228 -27.60 -40.97 9.28
N PRO A 229 -27.14 -42.21 9.57
CA PRO A 229 -27.98 -43.26 10.15
C PRO A 229 -28.49 -42.95 11.57
N PHE A 230 -28.01 -41.87 12.17
CA PHE A 230 -28.36 -41.38 13.50
C PHE A 230 -29.38 -40.22 13.49
N LEU A 231 -29.80 -39.69 12.33
CA LEU A 231 -30.93 -38.75 12.28
C LEU A 231 -32.27 -39.52 12.11
N PRO A 232 -33.29 -39.27 12.96
CA PRO A 232 -34.61 -39.85 12.76
C PRO A 232 -35.24 -39.26 11.49
N HIS A 233 -35.93 -40.10 10.71
CA HIS A 233 -36.45 -39.71 9.39
C HIS A 233 -37.49 -38.58 9.43
N SER A 234 -38.10 -38.34 10.61
CA SER A 234 -38.98 -37.20 10.91
C SER A 234 -38.29 -35.84 10.91
N LEU A 235 -36.95 -35.77 10.92
CA LEU A 235 -36.20 -34.51 10.79
C LEU A 235 -35.74 -34.20 9.36
N THR A 236 -35.94 -35.11 8.40
CA THR A 236 -35.62 -34.89 6.98
C THR A 236 -36.84 -34.52 6.14
N ILE A 237 -36.69 -33.59 5.19
CA ILE A 237 -37.78 -33.01 4.38
C ILE A 237 -38.77 -34.01 3.72
N PRO A 238 -38.39 -35.15 3.11
CA PRO A 238 -39.38 -36.08 2.53
C PRO A 238 -40.29 -36.76 3.58
N GLY A 239 -39.97 -36.64 4.87
CA GLY A 239 -40.81 -37.06 6.01
C GLY A 239 -41.45 -35.91 6.78
N GLY A 240 -41.45 -34.68 6.25
CA GLY A 240 -42.00 -33.49 6.92
C GLY A 240 -41.06 -32.79 7.91
N GLY A 241 -39.77 -33.13 7.90
CA GLY A 241 -38.77 -32.55 8.79
C GLY A 241 -38.09 -31.27 8.28
N PHE A 242 -37.34 -30.61 9.17
CA PHE A 242 -36.73 -29.30 8.92
C PHE A 242 -35.45 -29.32 8.07
N LEU A 243 -34.73 -30.45 7.99
CA LEU A 243 -33.40 -30.52 7.36
C LEU A 243 -33.47 -31.10 5.94
N PRO A 244 -32.77 -30.49 4.95
CA PRO A 244 -32.65 -31.06 3.62
C PRO A 244 -31.87 -32.38 3.66
N ARG A 245 -32.40 -33.40 2.98
CA ARG A 245 -31.79 -34.74 2.90
C ARG A 245 -30.58 -34.74 1.97
N SER A 246 -30.70 -34.05 0.83
CA SER A 246 -29.65 -33.81 -0.14
C SER A 246 -29.12 -32.38 0.03
N ILE A 247 -27.82 -32.24 0.23
CA ILE A 247 -27.16 -30.93 0.13
C ILE A 247 -26.53 -30.84 -1.27
N GLU A 248 -27.06 -29.94 -2.08
CA GLU A 248 -26.53 -29.63 -3.42
C GLU A 248 -25.30 -28.73 -3.25
N LEU A 249 -24.12 -29.35 -3.17
CA LEU A 249 -22.86 -28.63 -3.05
C LEU A 249 -22.26 -28.39 -4.43
N PHE A 250 -22.13 -27.11 -4.81
CA PHE A 250 -21.44 -26.66 -6.01
C PHE A 250 -19.95 -26.47 -5.69
N TYR A 251 -19.08 -27.32 -6.24
CA TYR A 251 -17.64 -27.25 -5.99
C TYR A 251 -16.81 -27.50 -7.28
N PRO A 252 -15.59 -26.95 -7.39
CA PRO A 252 -14.70 -27.23 -8.52
C PRO A 252 -14.02 -28.59 -8.33
N ASP A 253 -13.93 -29.43 -9.35
CA ASP A 253 -13.37 -30.77 -9.18
C ASP A 253 -11.85 -30.74 -8.87
N LEU A 254 -11.52 -30.87 -7.58
CA LEU A 254 -10.15 -30.85 -7.09
C LEU A 254 -9.34 -32.11 -7.45
N PHE A 255 -9.98 -33.20 -7.89
CA PHE A 255 -9.23 -34.37 -8.39
C PHE A 255 -8.55 -34.07 -9.72
N GLN A 256 -9.09 -33.14 -10.52
CA GLN A 256 -8.49 -32.72 -11.78
C GLN A 256 -7.11 -32.06 -11.60
N LEU A 257 -6.79 -31.51 -10.42
CA LEU A 257 -5.43 -31.04 -10.06
C LEU A 257 -4.37 -32.15 -10.08
N LEU A 258 -4.77 -33.43 -10.07
CA LEU A 258 -3.88 -34.58 -10.19
C LEU A 258 -3.79 -35.11 -11.63
N SER A 259 -4.69 -34.69 -12.53
CA SER A 259 -4.76 -35.09 -13.93
C SER A 259 -3.76 -34.32 -14.81
N SER A 260 -3.27 -34.99 -15.86
CA SER A 260 -2.49 -34.37 -16.95
C SER A 260 -3.14 -33.11 -17.51
N ASP A 261 -4.46 -33.14 -17.62
CA ASP A 261 -5.29 -32.20 -18.35
C ASP A 261 -5.43 -30.86 -17.60
N PHE A 262 -5.11 -30.84 -16.29
CA PHE A 262 -4.87 -29.60 -15.56
C PHE A 262 -3.50 -29.02 -15.88
N TRP A 263 -2.47 -29.85 -15.85
CA TRP A 263 -1.08 -29.39 -15.91
C TRP A 263 -0.65 -28.96 -17.32
N PHE A 264 -1.08 -29.62 -18.40
CA PHE A 264 -0.67 -29.21 -19.75
C PHE A 264 -1.17 -27.80 -20.14
N PRO A 265 -2.46 -27.42 -19.98
CA PRO A 265 -2.93 -26.06 -20.28
C PRO A 265 -2.32 -25.01 -19.34
N THR A 266 -2.20 -25.32 -18.05
CA THR A 266 -1.70 -24.34 -17.06
C THR A 266 -0.20 -24.12 -17.14
N LEU A 267 0.61 -25.15 -17.41
CA LEU A 267 2.05 -25.00 -17.66
C LEU A 267 2.31 -24.32 -19.01
N LEU A 268 1.50 -24.59 -20.05
CA LEU A 268 1.58 -23.87 -21.32
C LEU A 268 1.34 -22.36 -21.12
N TRP A 269 0.20 -21.99 -20.54
CA TRP A 269 -0.13 -20.58 -20.26
C TRP A 269 0.88 -19.93 -19.30
N SER A 270 1.30 -20.62 -18.24
CA SER A 270 2.30 -20.10 -17.30
C SER A 270 3.64 -19.84 -18.01
N THR A 271 4.04 -20.72 -18.94
CA THR A 271 5.27 -20.54 -19.72
C THR A 271 5.17 -19.35 -20.68
N THR A 272 4.08 -19.24 -21.44
CA THR A 272 3.90 -18.16 -22.45
C THR A 272 3.59 -16.80 -21.84
N SER A 273 2.80 -16.75 -20.77
CA SER A 273 2.27 -15.51 -20.18
C SER A 273 3.01 -15.01 -18.95
N LEU A 274 3.78 -15.86 -18.26
CA LEU A 274 4.44 -15.51 -16.98
C LEU A 274 5.94 -15.78 -17.00
N LEU A 275 6.39 -17.02 -17.22
CA LEU A 275 7.81 -17.40 -17.09
C LEU A 275 8.69 -16.78 -18.18
N LEU A 276 8.35 -16.98 -19.46
CA LEU A 276 9.14 -16.44 -20.58
C LEU A 276 9.15 -14.89 -20.58
N PRO A 277 8.01 -14.19 -20.35
CA PRO A 277 8.01 -12.73 -20.23
C PRO A 277 8.77 -12.20 -19.00
N ALA A 278 8.67 -12.86 -17.83
CA ALA A 278 9.42 -12.45 -16.64
C ALA A 278 10.92 -12.66 -16.79
N LEU A 279 11.35 -13.78 -17.39
CA LEU A 279 12.76 -14.05 -17.68
C LEU A 279 13.34 -12.97 -18.59
N ALA A 280 12.64 -12.63 -19.68
CA ALA A 280 13.09 -11.59 -20.59
C ALA A 280 13.07 -10.19 -19.93
N ALA A 281 12.05 -9.85 -19.14
CA ALA A 281 11.95 -8.60 -18.38
C ALA A 281 13.00 -8.45 -17.27
N TYR A 282 13.60 -9.55 -16.81
CA TYR A 282 14.71 -9.55 -15.86
C TYR A 282 16.04 -9.22 -16.54
N PHE A 283 16.36 -9.88 -17.66
CA PHE A 283 17.63 -9.68 -18.38
C PHE A 283 17.62 -8.40 -19.24
N PHE A 284 16.52 -8.09 -19.91
CA PHE A 284 16.33 -6.89 -20.73
C PHE A 284 15.52 -5.86 -19.93
N ASN A 285 16.22 -4.99 -19.20
CA ASN A 285 15.60 -3.93 -18.40
C ASN A 285 15.95 -2.54 -18.95
N LEU A 286 15.06 -1.98 -19.78
CA LEU A 286 15.16 -0.66 -20.38
C LEU A 286 14.87 0.46 -19.36
N THR A 287 14.27 0.15 -18.21
CA THR A 287 14.01 1.14 -17.13
C THR A 287 15.22 1.44 -16.24
N LEU A 288 16.37 0.77 -16.46
CA LEU A 288 17.63 1.02 -15.75
C LEU A 288 18.09 2.48 -15.90
N ARG A 289 17.98 3.28 -14.83
CA ARG A 289 18.52 4.65 -14.80
C ARG A 289 19.88 4.68 -14.07
N PRO A 290 20.96 5.23 -14.68
CA PRO A 290 22.23 5.45 -14.00
C PRO A 290 22.11 6.63 -13.02
N VAL A 291 21.97 6.33 -11.73
CA VAL A 291 21.90 7.34 -10.67
C VAL A 291 23.31 7.83 -10.36
N HIS A 292 23.65 8.97 -10.94
CA HIS A 292 24.90 9.68 -10.69
C HIS A 292 24.85 10.32 -9.30
N ARG A 293 25.30 9.59 -8.27
CA ARG A 293 25.49 10.16 -6.93
C ARG A 293 26.67 11.14 -7.00
N ARG A 294 26.39 12.44 -6.88
CA ARG A 294 27.43 13.47 -6.71
C ARG A 294 28.12 13.27 -5.37
N ALA A 295 29.17 12.44 -5.35
CA ALA A 295 30.12 12.40 -4.25
C ALA A 295 30.72 13.80 -4.07
N SER A 296 30.87 14.26 -2.82
CA SER A 296 31.25 15.66 -2.49
C SER A 296 32.74 15.99 -2.74
N GLY A 297 33.40 15.26 -3.62
CA GLY A 297 34.80 15.42 -4.02
C GLY A 297 35.18 14.35 -5.04
N ALA A 298 35.94 14.76 -6.07
CA ALA A 298 36.59 13.96 -7.11
C ALA A 298 36.25 12.46 -7.17
N GLY A 299 35.37 12.07 -8.12
CA GLY A 299 35.03 10.67 -8.40
C GLY A 299 33.54 10.36 -8.19
N GLY A 300 32.69 10.82 -9.11
CA GLY A 300 31.26 10.53 -9.07
C GLY A 300 30.95 9.10 -9.53
N VAL A 301 30.85 8.16 -8.58
CA VAL A 301 30.41 6.78 -8.87
C VAL A 301 28.95 6.79 -9.34
N SER A 302 28.73 6.45 -10.60
CA SER A 302 27.39 6.16 -11.13
C SER A 302 26.94 4.80 -10.59
N VAL A 303 25.75 4.76 -9.99
CA VAL A 303 25.12 3.52 -9.54
C VAL A 303 23.86 3.32 -10.36
N THR A 304 23.82 2.28 -11.19
CA THR A 304 22.60 1.86 -11.88
C THR A 304 21.59 1.38 -10.85
N VAL A 305 20.41 1.99 -10.83
CA VAL A 305 19.31 1.60 -9.94
C VAL A 305 18.12 1.22 -10.81
N ALA A 306 17.78 -0.07 -10.81
CA ALA A 306 16.54 -0.56 -11.39
C ALA A 306 15.35 0.00 -10.58
N ARG A 307 14.34 0.55 -11.27
CA ARG A 307 13.10 1.01 -10.60
C ARG A 307 12.14 -0.14 -10.32
N TYR A 308 12.15 -1.14 -11.19
CA TYR A 308 11.42 -2.39 -11.07
C TYR A 308 12.43 -3.53 -11.22
N THR A 309 12.25 -4.62 -10.47
CA THR A 309 13.08 -5.84 -10.57
C THR A 309 12.90 -6.56 -11.91
N PHE A 310 11.71 -6.42 -12.50
CA PHE A 310 11.36 -6.85 -13.85
C PHE A 310 10.84 -5.63 -14.61
N ASP A 311 11.28 -5.42 -15.85
CA ASP A 311 10.80 -4.31 -16.67
C ASP A 311 9.37 -4.56 -17.19
N PRO A 312 8.36 -3.76 -16.79
CA PRO A 312 6.98 -3.96 -17.23
C PRO A 312 6.78 -3.73 -18.73
N LEU A 313 7.60 -2.90 -19.40
CA LEU A 313 7.50 -2.73 -20.85
C LEU A 313 7.98 -4.00 -21.56
N MET A 314 9.17 -4.50 -21.20
CA MET A 314 9.71 -5.72 -21.81
C MET A 314 8.88 -6.96 -21.47
N PHE A 315 8.28 -7.04 -20.29
CA PHE A 315 7.31 -8.09 -19.94
C PHE A 315 6.16 -8.13 -20.96
N ASN A 316 5.45 -7.01 -21.15
CA ASN A 316 4.26 -7.00 -22.00
C ASN A 316 4.59 -7.11 -23.50
N VAL A 317 5.74 -6.59 -23.95
CA VAL A 317 6.23 -6.81 -25.33
C VAL A 317 6.54 -8.29 -25.57
N VAL A 318 7.28 -8.95 -24.68
CA VAL A 318 7.66 -10.36 -24.85
C VAL A 318 6.45 -11.27 -24.70
N LYS A 319 5.52 -10.95 -23.79
CA LYS A 319 4.23 -11.65 -23.69
C LYS A 319 3.44 -11.56 -25.00
N ALA A 320 3.29 -10.37 -25.59
CA ALA A 320 2.59 -10.20 -26.86
C ALA A 320 3.23 -11.00 -28.01
N ILE A 321 4.56 -11.04 -28.08
CA ILE A 321 5.28 -11.85 -29.07
C ILE A 321 5.06 -13.35 -28.82
N ALA A 322 5.15 -13.80 -27.56
CA ALA A 322 4.98 -15.21 -27.20
C ALA A 322 3.55 -15.71 -27.47
N THR A 323 2.53 -14.94 -27.09
CA THR A 323 1.12 -15.32 -27.32
C THR A 323 0.79 -15.32 -28.82
N TRP A 324 1.31 -14.37 -29.59
CA TRP A 324 1.16 -14.39 -31.05
C TRP A 324 1.91 -15.57 -31.71
N MET A 325 3.11 -15.91 -31.25
CA MET A 325 3.86 -17.05 -31.78
C MET A 325 3.19 -18.40 -31.49
N VAL A 326 2.74 -18.63 -30.25
CA VAL A 326 2.12 -19.91 -29.86
C VAL A 326 0.71 -20.04 -30.44
N TYR A 327 -0.19 -19.09 -30.15
CA TYR A 327 -1.62 -19.24 -30.50
C TYR A 327 -1.89 -18.84 -31.96
N SER A 328 -1.42 -17.67 -32.43
CA SER A 328 -1.71 -17.21 -33.80
C SER A 328 -0.82 -17.83 -34.89
N ARG A 329 0.33 -18.42 -34.54
CA ARG A 329 1.29 -19.01 -35.51
C ARG A 329 1.54 -20.51 -35.33
N GLY A 330 1.05 -21.14 -34.26
CA GLY A 330 1.25 -22.58 -34.02
C GLY A 330 2.71 -22.98 -33.80
N VAL A 331 3.56 -22.06 -33.33
CA VAL A 331 4.99 -22.34 -33.10
C VAL A 331 5.12 -23.37 -31.97
N GLY A 332 5.41 -24.62 -32.36
CA GLY A 332 5.48 -25.77 -31.46
C GLY A 332 4.49 -26.90 -31.79
N THR A 333 3.42 -26.62 -32.55
CA THR A 333 2.43 -27.63 -33.01
C THR A 333 2.64 -28.02 -34.48
N THR A 334 2.97 -27.08 -35.36
CA THR A 334 3.10 -27.29 -36.81
C THR A 334 4.56 -27.28 -37.29
N GLY A 335 5.32 -28.34 -36.93
CA GLY A 335 6.72 -28.46 -37.32
C GLY A 335 7.26 -29.90 -37.32
N VAL A 336 8.48 -30.08 -37.85
CA VAL A 336 9.19 -31.37 -37.83
C VAL A 336 9.66 -31.65 -36.40
N GLY A 337 8.82 -32.38 -35.65
CA GLY A 337 8.96 -32.56 -34.21
C GLY A 337 8.19 -31.50 -33.43
N GLY A 338 6.86 -31.44 -33.58
CA GLY A 338 5.99 -30.68 -32.69
C GLY A 338 6.09 -31.21 -31.25
N TRP A 339 6.25 -30.31 -30.28
CA TRP A 339 6.35 -30.63 -28.85
C TRP A 339 5.12 -30.17 -28.05
N LEU A 340 4.23 -29.39 -28.68
CA LEU A 340 2.94 -28.97 -28.12
C LEU A 340 1.83 -29.73 -28.83
N ASP A 341 0.86 -30.21 -28.05
CA ASP A 341 -0.38 -30.75 -28.57
C ASP A 341 -1.28 -29.60 -29.08
N PRO A 342 -1.78 -29.65 -30.33
CA PRO A 342 -2.70 -28.63 -30.84
C PRO A 342 -4.02 -28.54 -30.07
N GLU A 343 -4.50 -29.63 -29.45
CA GLU A 343 -5.72 -29.61 -28.64
C GLU A 343 -5.52 -28.77 -27.38
N VAL A 344 -4.39 -28.95 -26.67
CA VAL A 344 -4.03 -28.12 -25.50
C VAL A 344 -3.87 -26.64 -25.87
N VAL A 345 -3.28 -26.33 -27.03
CA VAL A 345 -3.16 -24.95 -27.52
C VAL A 345 -4.54 -24.36 -27.79
N GLY A 346 -5.43 -25.10 -28.47
CA GLY A 346 -6.81 -24.69 -28.74
C GLY A 346 -7.66 -24.52 -27.47
N THR A 347 -7.48 -25.37 -26.46
CA THR A 347 -8.13 -25.22 -25.15
C THR A 347 -7.70 -23.93 -24.44
N VAL A 348 -6.41 -23.62 -24.44
CA VAL A 348 -5.90 -22.38 -23.81
C VAL A 348 -6.35 -21.14 -24.59
N GLU A 349 -6.35 -21.18 -25.92
CA GLU A 349 -6.88 -20.07 -26.73
C GLU A 349 -8.38 -19.87 -26.51
N GLY A 350 -9.18 -20.95 -26.57
CA GLY A 350 -10.63 -20.90 -26.37
C GLY A 350 -11.05 -20.47 -24.95
N ALA A 351 -10.18 -20.66 -23.95
CA ALA A 351 -10.39 -20.18 -22.59
C ALA A 351 -10.12 -18.66 -22.41
N MET A 352 -9.43 -18.01 -23.35
CA MET A 352 -9.13 -16.58 -23.28
C MET A 352 -10.30 -15.73 -23.78
N TRP A 353 -10.60 -14.62 -23.11
CA TRP A 353 -11.65 -13.69 -23.53
C TRP A 353 -11.28 -13.00 -24.83
N GLY A 354 -11.89 -13.43 -25.94
CA GLY A 354 -11.51 -12.99 -27.29
C GLY A 354 -10.25 -13.68 -27.83
N GLY A 355 -9.93 -14.89 -27.35
CA GLY A 355 -8.77 -15.66 -27.77
C GLY A 355 -7.43 -14.94 -27.53
N TYR A 356 -6.45 -15.24 -28.36
CA TYR A 356 -5.15 -14.53 -28.32
C TYR A 356 -5.28 -13.02 -28.53
N GLN A 357 -6.32 -12.55 -29.24
CA GLN A 357 -6.52 -11.14 -29.56
C GLN A 357 -6.82 -10.30 -28.31
N GLY A 358 -7.63 -10.82 -27.38
CA GLY A 358 -7.89 -10.16 -26.09
C GLY A 358 -6.62 -10.01 -25.24
N VAL A 359 -5.78 -11.05 -25.21
CA VAL A 359 -4.49 -11.01 -24.50
C VAL A 359 -3.52 -10.02 -25.15
N LEU A 360 -3.49 -9.93 -26.49
CA LEU A 360 -2.73 -8.89 -27.20
C LEU A 360 -3.20 -7.49 -26.84
N VAL A 361 -4.52 -7.23 -26.79
CA VAL A 361 -5.06 -5.92 -26.36
C VAL A 361 -4.62 -5.58 -24.93
N GLY A 362 -4.69 -6.52 -23.98
CA GLY A 362 -4.19 -6.33 -22.62
C GLY A 362 -2.71 -5.98 -22.58
N CYS A 363 -1.88 -6.66 -23.40
CA CYS A 363 -0.46 -6.36 -23.53
C CYS A 363 -0.22 -4.95 -24.11
N TYR A 364 -0.93 -4.56 -25.18
CA TYR A 364 -0.81 -3.23 -25.78
C TYR A 364 -1.19 -2.11 -24.81
N VAL A 365 -2.28 -2.28 -24.03
CA VAL A 365 -2.67 -1.33 -22.98
C VAL A 365 -1.57 -1.20 -21.93
N CYS A 366 -0.97 -2.30 -21.49
CA CYS A 366 0.13 -2.27 -20.51
C CYS A 366 1.42 -1.64 -21.07
N VAL A 367 1.76 -1.86 -22.35
CA VAL A 367 2.89 -1.18 -23.01
C VAL A 367 2.64 0.32 -23.12
N LEU A 368 1.43 0.74 -23.51
CA LEU A 368 1.06 2.16 -23.57
C LEU A 368 1.11 2.81 -22.18
N ALA A 369 0.62 2.14 -21.14
CA ALA A 369 0.72 2.60 -19.76
C ALA A 369 2.18 2.71 -19.28
N ALA A 370 3.04 1.76 -19.64
CA ALA A 370 4.47 1.79 -19.32
C ALA A 370 5.20 2.95 -20.02
N VAL A 371 4.89 3.21 -21.29
CA VAL A 371 5.44 4.36 -22.04
C VAL A 371 4.92 5.69 -21.46
N TYR A 372 3.63 5.79 -21.15
CA TYR A 372 3.02 6.97 -20.53
C TYR A 372 3.65 7.29 -19.17
N GLU A 373 3.82 6.28 -18.30
CA GLU A 373 4.53 6.43 -17.03
C GLU A 373 6.00 6.82 -17.23
N ALA A 374 6.68 6.27 -18.23
CA ALA A 374 8.07 6.65 -18.54
C ALA A 374 8.19 8.10 -19.06
N VAL A 375 7.19 8.61 -19.79
CA VAL A 375 7.12 9.99 -20.31
C VAL A 375 6.78 10.99 -19.21
N LEU A 376 5.76 10.74 -18.37
CA LEU A 376 5.42 11.58 -17.21
C LEU A 376 6.55 11.68 -16.17
N ARG A 377 7.56 10.81 -16.24
CA ARG A 377 8.71 10.74 -15.33
C ARG A 377 10.03 11.15 -16.03
N LYS A 378 9.97 11.97 -17.08
CA LYS A 378 11.11 12.68 -17.68
C LYS A 378 11.05 14.16 -17.33
#